data_AF-A0A0R1ZLC6-F1
#
_entry.id   AF-A0A0R1ZLC6-F1
#
_cell.length_a   1.000
_cell.length_b   1.000
_cell.length_c   1.000
_cell.angle_alpha   90.00
_cell.angle_beta   90.00
_cell.angle_gamma   90.00
#
_symmetry.space_group_name_H-M   'P 1'
#
loop_
_entity.id
_entity.type
_entity.pdbx_description
1 polymer ?
#
loop_
_entity_poly.entity_id
_entity_poly.type
_entity_poly.pdbx_seq_one_letter_code
_entity_poly.pdbx_strand_id
1 'polypeptide(L)' 'MQKIEHAVSGVNGVSSVKVLFNAAKLKAQFDPAATDADKLADVVKGLGYEVESVKVKELA' A
#
# COMPACT_ATOMS: atom_id res chain seq x y z
N MET A 1 5.55 -14.58 -5.66
CA MET A 1 5.64 -14.24 -4.21
C MET A 1 5.32 -12.75 -3.99
N GLN A 2 4.10 -12.33 -4.29
CA GLN A 2 3.70 -10.92 -4.16
C GLN A 2 2.36 -10.82 -3.40
N LYS A 3 2.22 -11.56 -2.29
CA LYS A 3 0.99 -11.54 -1.47
C LYS A 3 0.63 -10.12 -1.02
N ILE A 4 1.63 -9.33 -0.66
CA ILE A 4 1.44 -7.95 -0.23
C ILE A 4 1.03 -7.03 -1.40
N GLU A 5 1.64 -7.19 -2.57
CA GLU A 5 1.27 -6.39 -3.75
C GLU A 5 -0.15 -6.71 -4.19
N HIS A 6 -0.51 -7.99 -4.19
CA HIS A 6 -1.84 -8.45 -4.61
C HIS A 6 -2.92 -8.02 -3.63
N ALA A 7 -2.66 -8.08 -2.33
CA ALA A 7 -3.59 -7.64 -1.30
C ALA A 7 -3.83 -6.11 -1.37
N VAL A 8 -2.76 -5.32 -1.50
CA VAL A 8 -2.86 -3.87 -1.63
C VAL A 8 -3.49 -3.49 -2.97
N SER A 9 -3.15 -4.17 -4.06
CA SER A 9 -3.75 -3.93 -5.39
C SER A 9 -5.22 -4.33 -5.46
N GLY A 10 -5.70 -5.21 -4.59
CA GLY A 10 -7.11 -5.58 -4.49
C GLY A 10 -7.96 -4.57 -3.71
N VAL A 11 -7.34 -3.58 -3.06
CA VAL A 11 -8.06 -2.54 -2.33
C VAL A 11 -8.72 -1.58 -3.33
N ASN A 12 -10.00 -1.34 -3.12
CA ASN A 12 -10.78 -0.45 -3.99
C ASN A 12 -10.21 0.96 -3.94
N GLY A 13 -9.92 1.56 -5.10
CA GLY A 13 -9.24 2.86 -5.19
C GLY A 13 -7.72 2.79 -5.33
N VAL A 14 -7.11 1.60 -5.27
CA VAL A 14 -5.68 1.45 -5.59
C VAL A 14 -5.51 1.30 -7.10
N SER A 15 -4.77 2.24 -7.69
CA SER A 15 -4.54 2.27 -9.13
C SER A 15 -3.26 1.54 -9.53
N SER A 16 -2.25 1.53 -8.66
CA SER A 16 -0.98 0.86 -8.93
C SER A 16 -0.27 0.52 -7.63
N VAL A 17 0.39 -0.64 -7.57
CA VAL A 17 1.26 -1.01 -6.46
C VAL A 17 2.61 -1.43 -7.01
N LYS A 18 3.67 -0.99 -6.35
CA LYS A 18 5.04 -1.31 -6.68
C LYS A 18 5.82 -1.63 -5.42
N VAL A 19 6.25 -2.88 -5.29
CA VAL A 19 7.04 -3.33 -4.15
C VAL A 19 8.52 -3.30 -4.48
N LEU A 20 9.26 -2.44 -3.78
CA LEU A 20 10.71 -2.30 -3.86
C LEU A 20 11.36 -3.14 -2.76
N PHE A 21 11.50 -4.45 -2.99
CA PHE A 21 12.15 -5.37 -2.05
C PHE A 21 13.59 -4.95 -1.71
N ASN A 22 14.33 -4.40 -2.68
CA ASN A 22 15.69 -3.93 -2.49
C ASN A 22 15.79 -2.78 -1.45
N ALA A 23 14.73 -1.97 -1.33
CA ALA A 23 14.68 -0.84 -0.40
C ALA A 23 13.68 -1.06 0.75
N ALA A 24 13.13 -2.28 0.88
CA ALA A 24 12.05 -2.63 1.81
C ALA A 24 10.88 -1.62 1.81
N LYS A 25 10.49 -1.11 0.63
CA LYS A 25 9.46 -0.07 0.49
C LYS A 25 8.34 -0.50 -0.46
N LEU A 26 7.10 -0.21 -0.09
CA LEU A 26 5.93 -0.38 -0.95
C LEU A 26 5.44 1.00 -1.39
N LYS A 27 5.31 1.20 -2.70
CA LYS A 27 4.69 2.39 -3.29
C LYS A 27 3.34 1.98 -3.87
N ALA A 28 2.26 2.43 -3.25
CA ALA A 28 0.92 2.31 -3.80
C ALA A 28 0.44 3.69 -4.26
N GLN A 29 -0.08 3.77 -5.48
CA GLN A 29 -0.92 4.87 -5.93
C GLN A 29 -2.35 4.50 -5.62
N PHE A 30 -2.99 5.36 -4.88
CA PHE A 30 -4.36 5.17 -4.47
C PHE A 30 -5.11 6.49 -4.49
N ASP A 31 -6.41 6.43 -4.72
CA ASP A 31 -7.30 7.58 -4.71
C ASP A 31 -7.75 7.87 -3.27
N PRO A 32 -7.41 9.04 -2.69
CA PRO A 32 -7.83 9.42 -1.33
C PRO A 32 -9.36 9.54 -1.18
N ALA A 33 -10.13 9.62 -2.26
CA ALA A 33 -11.59 9.60 -2.19
C ALA A 33 -12.16 8.18 -1.97
N ALA A 34 -11.42 7.14 -2.35
CA ALA A 34 -11.87 5.74 -2.29
C ALA A 34 -11.13 4.90 -1.25
N THR A 35 -9.86 5.21 -0.97
CA THR A 35 -9.07 4.53 0.06
C THR A 35 -8.06 5.42 0.73
N ASP A 36 -7.64 5.00 1.93
CA ASP A 36 -6.70 5.71 2.76
C ASP A 36 -5.45 4.88 3.03
N ALA A 37 -4.40 5.58 3.41
CA ALA A 37 -3.12 4.97 3.74
C ALA A 37 -3.20 4.09 5.00
N ASP A 38 -4.07 4.42 5.95
CA ASP A 38 -4.36 3.61 7.13
C ASP A 38 -4.96 2.25 6.74
N LYS A 39 -5.95 2.23 5.82
CA LYS A 39 -6.53 0.96 5.32
C LYS A 39 -5.49 0.09 4.65
N LEU A 40 -4.62 0.70 3.84
CA LEU A 40 -3.53 -0.02 3.17
C LEU A 40 -2.54 -0.58 4.20
N ALA A 41 -2.22 0.20 5.24
CA ALA A 41 -1.35 -0.26 6.31
C ALA A 41 -1.98 -1.42 7.11
N ASP A 42 -3.30 -1.38 7.34
CA ASP A 42 -4.02 -2.43 8.04
C ASP A 42 -4.04 -3.75 7.26
N VAL A 43 -4.27 -3.69 5.94
CA VAL A 43 -4.16 -4.85 5.05
C VAL A 43 -2.75 -5.46 5.11
N VAL A 44 -1.72 -4.61 5.13
CA VAL A 44 -0.32 -5.05 5.25
C VAL A 44 -0.05 -5.71 6.60
N LYS A 45 -0.55 -5.12 7.70
CA LYS A 45 -0.47 -5.70 9.06
C LYS A 45 -1.20 -7.04 9.16
N GLY A 46 -2.38 -7.16 8.57
CA GLY A 46 -3.16 -8.41 8.55
C GLY A 46 -2.46 -9.56 7.82
N LEU A 47 -1.49 -9.25 6.95
CA LEU A 47 -0.63 -10.24 6.29
C LEU A 47 0.60 -10.64 7.12
N GLY A 48 0.79 -10.03 8.29
CA GLY A 48 1.94 -10.27 9.17
C GLY A 48 3.16 -9.38 8.87
N TYR A 49 2.98 -8.28 8.15
CA TYR A 49 4.05 -7.32 7.86
C TYR A 49 3.87 -6.05 8.68
N GLU A 50 4.95 -5.58 9.31
CA GLU A 50 4.92 -4.34 10.09
C GLU A 50 5.09 -3.12 9.17
N VAL A 51 4.23 -2.12 9.36
CA VAL A 51 4.28 -0.86 8.64
C VAL A 51 4.94 0.18 9.54
N GLU A 52 6.23 0.41 9.31
CA GLU A 52 7.04 1.30 10.15
C GLU A 52 6.68 2.78 9.93
N SER A 53 6.38 3.16 8.68
CA SER A 53 5.99 4.53 8.36
C SER A 53 5.17 4.61 7.08
N VAL A 54 4.08 5.38 7.16
CA VAL A 54 3.18 5.66 6.04
C VAL A 54 3.39 7.09 5.60
N LYS A 55 3.71 7.29 4.32
CA LYS A 55 3.88 8.63 3.75
C LYS A 55 2.97 8.82 2.56
N VAL A 56 1.90 9.57 2.78
CA VAL A 56 0.98 10.01 1.72
C VAL A 56 1.56 11.26 1.08
N LYS A 57 1.61 11.29 -0.24
CA LYS A 57 2.02 12.47 -0.99
C LYS A 57 0.92 12.75 -2.01
N GLU A 58 0.17 13.82 -1.82
CA GLU A 58 -0.71 14.35 -2.85
C GLU A 58 0.17 14.84 -4.02
N LEU A 59 -0.09 14.29 -5.20
CA LEU A 59 0.42 14.83 -6.45
C LEU A 59 -0.59 15.91 -6.87
N ALA A 60 -0.23 17.16 -6.55
CA ALA A 60 -0.92 18.36 -7.02
C ALA A 60 -0.65 18.61 -8.52
#